data_AF-A0A4P5T8H3-F1
#
_entry.id   AF-A0A4P5T8H3-F1
#
_cell.length_a   1.000
_cell.length_b   1.000
_cell.length_c   1.000
_cell.angle_alpha   90.00
_cell.angle_beta   90.00
_cell.angle_gamma   90.00
#
_symmetry.space_group_name_H-M   'P 1'
#
loop_
_entity.id
_entity.type
_entity.pdbx_description
1 polymer ?
#
loop_
_entity_poly.entity_id
_entity_poly.type
_entity_poly.pdbx_seq_one_letter_code
_entity_poly.pdbx_strand_id
1 'polypeptide(L)' 'MIYFTNKGDGIGIEGLADTEILVLCGEPIEEPLAQYGPFVMNSQTEIMEAMRDYQMGKMGFYID' A
#
# COMPACT_ATOMS: atom_id res chain seq x y z
N MET A 1 -14.51 -1.66 8.54
CA MET A 1 -13.54 -0.68 8.02
C MET A 1 -14.24 0.66 7.92
N ILE A 2 -13.68 1.70 8.52
CA ILE A 2 -14.22 3.06 8.48
C ILE A 2 -13.16 3.91 7.77
N TYR A 3 -13.57 4.70 6.78
CA TYR A 3 -12.70 5.64 6.09
C TYR A 3 -13.00 7.06 6.56
N PHE A 4 -11.98 7.74 7.06
CA PHE A 4 -12.07 9.14 7.44
C PHE A 4 -11.53 10.00 6.30
N THR A 5 -12.12 11.18 6.10
CA THR A 5 -11.52 12.18 5.22
C THR A 5 -10.32 12.83 5.90
N ASN A 6 -9.37 13.36 5.14
CA ASN A 6 -8.23 14.13 5.65
C ASN A 6 -8.60 15.55 6.14
N LYS A 7 -9.80 15.73 6.70
CA LYS A 7 -10.32 17.00 7.21
C LYS A 7 -10.68 16.84 8.69
N GLY A 8 -10.36 17.87 9.48
CA GLY A 8 -10.58 17.90 10.93
C GLY A 8 -9.32 17.55 11.71
N ASP A 9 -9.42 17.61 13.04
CA ASP A 9 -8.27 17.56 13.95
C ASP A 9 -8.04 16.19 14.59
N GLY A 10 -8.98 15.25 14.45
CA GLY A 10 -8.87 13.91 15.01
C GLY A 10 -10.13 13.06 14.94
N ILE A 11 -10.03 11.84 15.47
CA ILE A 11 -11.13 10.88 15.59
C ILE A 11 -11.28 10.44 17.05
N GLY A 12 -12.52 10.25 17.51
CA GLY A 12 -12.83 9.66 18.81
C GLY A 12 -13.28 8.22 18.65
N ILE A 13 -12.77 7.31 19.48
CA ILE A 13 -13.15 5.90 19.48
C ILE A 13 -13.42 5.45 20.91
N GLU A 14 -14.55 4.76 21.13
CA GLU A 14 -14.95 4.20 22.42
C GLU A 14 -15.21 2.70 22.26
N GLY A 15 -14.52 1.87 23.05
CA GLY A 15 -14.75 0.43 23.13
C GLY A 15 -15.68 0.10 24.30
N LEU A 16 -16.80 -0.56 24.02
CA LEU A 16 -17.78 -0.95 25.05
C LEU A 16 -17.41 -2.26 25.78
N ALA A 17 -16.37 -2.94 25.31
CA ALA A 17 -15.81 -4.19 25.84
C ALA A 17 -14.35 -4.35 25.35
N ASP A 18 -13.70 -5.47 25.68
CA ASP A 18 -12.35 -5.78 25.19
C ASP A 18 -12.27 -5.69 23.66
N THR A 19 -11.44 -4.78 23.17
CA THR A 19 -11.38 -4.40 21.75
C THR A 19 -9.94 -4.15 21.33
N GLU A 20 -9.56 -4.68 20.17
CA GLU A 20 -8.31 -4.36 19.46
C GLU A 20 -8.61 -3.55 18.20
N ILE A 21 -7.89 -2.43 18.01
CA ILE A 21 -8.09 -1.52 16.88
C ILE A 21 -6.74 -1.24 16.22
N LEU A 22 -6.72 -1.27 14.89
CA LEU A 22 -5.63 -0.77 14.06
C LEU A 22 -6.07 0.53 13.39
N VAL A 23 -5.36 1.62 13.67
CA VAL A 23 -5.53 2.92 12.99
C VAL A 23 -4.34 3.14 12.07
N LEU A 24 -4.63 3.40 10.78
CA LEU A 24 -3.62 3.72 9.78
C LEU A 24 -3.92 5.13 9.23
N CYS A 25 -2.92 5.99 9.23
CA CYS A 25 -2.98 7.32 8.64
C CYS A 25 -1.64 7.67 7.98
N GLY A 26 -1.67 8.56 7.00
CA GLY A 26 -0.49 9.01 6.28
C GLY A 26 -0.82 10.18 5.36
N GLU A 27 0.19 10.98 5.06
CA GLU A 27 0.08 12.02 4.03
C GLU A 27 -0.10 11.35 2.66
N PRO A 28 -1.05 11.83 1.82
CA PRO A 28 -1.14 11.35 0.45
C PRO A 28 0.17 11.57 -0.31
N ILE A 29 0.67 10.53 -0.97
CA ILE A 29 1.89 10.60 -1.79
C ILE A 29 1.65 11.43 -3.07
N GLU A 30 0.40 11.57 -3.50
CA GLU A 30 -0.03 12.34 -4.68
C GLU A 30 0.61 11.92 -6.01
N GLU A 31 1.06 10.66 -6.10
CA GLU A 31 1.60 10.09 -7.33
C GLU A 31 0.58 9.17 -8.04
N PRO A 32 0.68 9.01 -9.37
CA PRO A 32 -0.09 8.01 -10.09
C PRO A 32 0.12 6.61 -9.51
N LEU A 33 -0.95 5.80 -9.51
CA LEU A 33 -0.93 4.42 -9.04
C LEU A 33 -1.20 3.47 -10.21
N ALA A 34 -0.24 2.58 -10.48
CA ALA A 34 -0.41 1.45 -11.38
C ALA A 34 -0.11 0.15 -10.61
N GLN A 35 -1.03 -0.80 -10.65
CA GLN A 35 -0.90 -2.08 -9.95
C GLN A 35 -1.18 -3.25 -10.88
N TYR A 36 -0.32 -4.28 -10.82
CA TYR A 36 -0.57 -5.58 -11.44
C TYR A 36 0.03 -6.71 -10.60
N GLY A 37 -0.83 -7.55 -10.04
CA GLY A 37 -0.40 -8.64 -9.15
C GLY A 37 0.41 -8.10 -7.96
N PRO A 38 1.67 -8.57 -7.74
CA PRO A 38 2.51 -8.15 -6.62
C PRO A 38 3.25 -6.82 -6.87
N PHE A 39 3.11 -6.22 -8.04
CA PHE A 39 3.85 -5.00 -8.40
C PHE A 39 2.95 -3.77 -8.29
N VAL A 40 3.46 -2.73 -7.64
CA VAL A 40 2.86 -1.39 -7.53
C VAL A 40 3.91 -0.38 -7.98
N MET A 41 3.60 0.40 -9.02
CA MET A 41 4.47 1.42 -9.63
C MET A 41 3.64 2.66 -9.97
N ASN A 42 4.24 3.66 -10.62
CA ASN A 42 3.54 4.88 -11.03
C ASN A 42 2.98 4.81 -12.46
N SER A 43 3.44 3.89 -13.31
CA SER A 43 2.94 3.73 -14.69
C SER A 43 2.83 2.28 -15.16
N GLN A 44 2.06 2.05 -16.24
CA GLN A 44 1.95 0.73 -16.87
C GLN A 44 3.27 0.26 -17.50
N THR A 45 4.11 1.18 -17.96
CA THR A 45 5.44 0.87 -18.50
C THR A 45 6.34 0.29 -17.41
N GLU A 46 6.40 0.92 -16.24
CA GLU A 46 7.18 0.45 -15.09
C GLU A 46 6.69 -0.92 -14.60
N ILE A 47 5.38 -1.17 -14.64
CA ILE A 47 4.83 -2.50 -14.35
C ILE A 47 5.37 -3.55 -15.33
N MET A 48 5.38 -3.27 -16.63
CA MET A 48 5.91 -4.21 -17.63
C MET A 48 7.41 -4.45 -17.46
N GLU A 49 8.16 -3.42 -17.10
CA GLU A 49 9.59 -3.52 -16.79
C GLU A 49 9.84 -4.39 -15.55
N ALA A 50 9.09 -4.15 -14.46
CA ALA A 50 9.18 -4.95 -13.24
C ALA A 50 8.86 -6.43 -13.48
N MET A 51 7.82 -6.71 -14.28
CA MET A 51 7.46 -8.08 -14.67
C MET A 51 8.58 -8.75 -15.49
N ARG A 52 9.17 -8.02 -16.44
CA ARG A 52 10.30 -8.53 -17.24
C ARG A 52 11.51 -8.82 -16.35
N ASP A 53 11.85 -7.93 -15.44
CA ASP A 53 12.99 -8.10 -14.54
C ASP A 53 12.79 -9.28 -13.59
N TYR A 54 11.56 -9.50 -13.10
CA TYR A 54 11.19 -10.69 -12.36
C TYR A 54 11.38 -11.97 -13.19
N GLN A 55 10.86 -12.00 -14.42
CA GLN A 55 11.00 -13.15 -15.33
C GLN A 55 12.47 -13.44 -15.69
N MET A 56 13.31 -12.41 -15.72
CA MET A 56 14.75 -12.52 -15.96
C MET A 56 15.54 -12.93 -14.70
N GLY A 57 14.90 -13.12 -13.54
CA GLY A 57 15.56 -13.49 -12.29
C GLY A 57 16.38 -12.36 -11.66
N LYS A 58 16.09 -11.09 -11.99
CA LYS A 58 16.84 -9.93 -11.47
C LYS A 58 16.42 -9.48 -10.07
N MET A 59 15.39 -10.11 -9.48
CA MET A 59 14.88 -9.76 -8.14
C MET A 59 15.66 -10.42 -6.99
N GLY A 60 16.82 -11.01 -7.29
CA GLY A 60 17.57 -11.83 -6.35
C GLY A 60 16.98 -13.23 -6.21
N PHE A 61 17.67 -14.05 -5.43
CA PHE A 61 17.27 -15.42 -5.11
C PHE A 61 17.54 -15.66 -3.63
N TYR A 62 16.65 -16.41 -3.00
CA TYR A 62 16.82 -16.81 -1.62
C TYR A 62 17.82 -17.97 -1.55
N ILE A 63 18.79 -17.87 -0.63
CA ILE A 63 19.77 -18.90 -0.34
C ILE A 63 19.62 -19.23 1.14
N ASP A 64 19.38 -20.50 1.46
CA ASP A 64 19.32 -21.03 2.82
C ASP A 64 20.69 -21.04 3.53
#